data_AF-A0A9W4X1S5-F1
#
_entry.id   AF-A0A9W4X1S5-F1
#
_cell.length_a   1.000
_cell.length_b   1.000
_cell.length_c   1.000
_cell.angle_alpha   90.00
_cell.angle_beta   90.00
_cell.angle_gamma   90.00
#
_symmetry.space_group_name_H-M   'P 1'
#
loop_
_entity.id
_entity.type
_entity.pdbx_description
1 polymer ?
#
loop_
_entity_poly.entity_id
_entity_poly.type
_entity_poly.pdbx_seq_one_letter_code
_entity_poly.pdbx_strand_id
1 'polypeptide(L)'
;MLYLVVTVTEGIKCILPERIITIMENTQFLELYEIFTYGQFNNQDVVVYVRQNKVDKWVEVSDGLNSDLKIMEVLGYNHVKFSLFTESKDDLNEQYQELNDVILQLGYYQYVDIYSYLPIDIMKRYRYIKNLQLTCSIGIYR
;
A
#
# COMPACT_ATOMS: atom_id res chain seq x y z
N MET A 1 -1.36 12.58 -26.05
CA MET A 1 -1.77 11.18 -25.73
C MET A 1 -0.52 10.43 -25.33
N LEU A 2 -0.46 10.00 -24.07
CA LEU A 2 0.74 9.40 -23.47
C LEU A 2 0.46 7.93 -23.14
N TYR A 3 1.41 7.05 -23.47
CA TYR A 3 1.36 5.64 -23.10
C TYR A 3 2.29 5.40 -21.92
N LEU A 4 1.73 4.91 -20.82
CA LEU A 4 2.48 4.58 -19.61
C LEU A 4 2.42 3.09 -19.33
N VAL A 5 3.57 2.51 -19.00
CA VAL A 5 3.66 1.18 -18.39
C VAL A 5 3.57 1.37 -16.89
N VAL A 6 2.50 0.87 -16.29
CA VAL A 6 2.20 1.06 -14.86
C VAL A 6 2.27 -0.27 -14.12
N THR A 7 2.89 -0.27 -12.94
CA THR A 7 2.94 -1.42 -12.03
C THR A 7 2.75 -0.98 -10.58
N VAL A 8 2.24 -1.89 -9.74
CA VAL A 8 2.12 -1.69 -8.29
C VAL A 8 2.89 -2.77 -7.56
N THR A 9 3.77 -2.35 -6.66
CA THR A 9 4.62 -3.23 -5.86
C THR A 9 4.41 -3.00 -4.37
N GLU A 10 4.67 -4.03 -3.57
CA GLU A 10 4.81 -3.95 -2.12
C GLU A 10 6.19 -4.56 -1.79
N GLY A 11 7.14 -3.72 -1.39
CA GLY A 11 8.55 -4.11 -1.29
C GLY A 11 9.10 -4.67 -2.63
N ILE A 12 9.62 -5.89 -2.61
CA ILE A 12 10.11 -6.59 -3.81
C ILE A 12 9.01 -7.34 -4.59
N LYS A 13 7.79 -7.42 -4.04
CA LYS A 13 6.69 -8.19 -4.62
C LYS A 13 5.88 -7.33 -5.58
N CYS A 14 5.62 -7.85 -6.77
CA CYS A 14 4.67 -7.26 -7.71
C CYS A 14 3.24 -7.69 -7.32
N ILE A 15 2.37 -6.74 -6.97
CA ILE A 15 0.97 -7.00 -6.63
C ILE A 15 0.08 -6.87 -7.86
N LEU A 16 0.29 -5.81 -8.64
CA LEU A 16 -0.36 -5.63 -9.93
C LEU A 16 0.68 -5.67 -11.05
N PRO A 17 0.55 -6.62 -12.00
CA PRO A 17 1.50 -6.77 -13.09
C PRO A 17 1.51 -5.53 -13.98
N GLU A 18 2.61 -5.34 -14.71
CA GLU A 18 2.75 -4.27 -15.69
C GLU A 18 1.56 -4.25 -16.67
N ARG A 19 0.94 -3.09 -16.82
CA ARG A 19 -0.12 -2.85 -17.81
C ARG A 19 0.13 -1.53 -18.50
N ILE A 20 -0.29 -1.47 -19.76
CA ILE A 20 -0.19 -0.24 -20.56
C ILE A 20 -1.48 0.55 -20.38
N ILE A 21 -1.34 1.81 -19.99
CA ILE A 21 -2.44 2.75 -19.82
C ILE A 21 -2.24 3.91 -20.78
N THR A 22 -3.33 4.32 -21.42
CA THR A 22 -3.37 5.49 -22.28
C THR A 22 -3.95 6.67 -21.50
N ILE A 23 -3.20 7.74 -21.38
CA ILE A 23 -3.65 8.99 -20.77
C ILE A 23 -4.03 9.97 -21.88
N MET A 24 -5.30 10.42 -21.85
CA MET A 24 -5.87 11.33 -22.84
C MET A 24 -5.92 12.79 -22.38
N GLU A 25 -5.98 13.01 -21.06
CA GLU A 25 -6.09 14.34 -20.45
C GLU A 25 -5.00 14.57 -19.42
N ASN A 26 -4.86 15.81 -18.96
CA ASN A 26 -3.90 16.13 -17.90
C ASN A 26 -4.48 15.68 -16.57
N THR A 27 -3.84 14.69 -15.97
CA THR A 27 -4.27 14.09 -14.71
C THR A 27 -3.15 14.12 -13.68
N GLN A 28 -3.48 13.98 -12.40
CA GLN A 28 -2.48 13.77 -11.36
C GLN A 28 -2.10 12.29 -11.22
N PHE A 29 -0.93 12.01 -10.63
CA PHE A 29 -0.55 10.62 -10.31
C PHE A 29 -1.57 9.91 -9.41
N LEU A 30 -2.25 10.65 -8.54
CA LEU A 30 -3.37 10.15 -7.73
C LEU A 30 -4.49 9.54 -8.59
N GLU A 31 -4.95 10.25 -9.62
CA GLU A 31 -6.03 9.76 -10.48
C GLU A 31 -5.60 8.50 -11.25
N LEU A 32 -4.35 8.47 -11.75
CA LEU A 32 -3.79 7.29 -12.39
C LEU A 32 -3.74 6.10 -11.43
N TYR A 33 -3.33 6.34 -10.20
CA TYR A 33 -3.27 5.34 -9.15
C TYR A 33 -4.65 4.79 -8.81
N GLU A 34 -5.65 5.65 -8.61
CA GLU A 34 -7.04 5.25 -8.32
C GLU A 34 -7.65 4.43 -9.45
N ILE A 35 -7.49 4.87 -10.70
CA ILE A 35 -7.94 4.13 -11.89
C ILE A 35 -7.28 2.76 -11.95
N PHE A 36 -5.97 2.68 -11.66
CA PHE A 36 -5.22 1.44 -11.81
C PHE A 36 -5.50 0.43 -10.71
N THR A 37 -5.66 0.91 -9.48
CA THR A 37 -5.87 0.09 -8.29
C THR A 37 -7.35 -0.19 -8.00
N TYR A 38 -8.27 0.52 -8.66
CA TYR A 38 -9.70 0.49 -8.35
C TYR A 38 -9.99 0.75 -6.87
N GLY A 39 -9.18 1.60 -6.24
CA GLY A 39 -9.29 1.96 -4.83
C GLY A 39 -8.88 0.87 -3.82
N GLN A 40 -8.30 -0.26 -4.27
CA GLN A 40 -7.98 -1.40 -3.41
C GLN A 40 -6.96 -1.10 -2.30
N PHE A 41 -6.17 -0.03 -2.44
CA PHE A 41 -5.01 0.24 -1.58
C PHE A 41 -5.00 1.66 -0.99
N ASN A 42 -6.14 2.36 -0.99
CA ASN A 42 -6.24 3.80 -0.64
C ASN A 42 -5.79 4.17 0.79
N ASN A 43 -5.60 3.18 1.68
CA ASN A 43 -5.17 3.41 3.07
C ASN A 43 -3.66 3.18 3.28
N GLN A 44 -2.89 2.92 2.23
CA GLN A 44 -1.46 2.66 2.32
C GLN A 44 -0.65 3.87 1.85
N ASP A 45 0.48 4.11 2.51
CA ASP A 45 1.43 5.11 2.04
C ASP A 45 2.04 4.65 0.70
N VAL A 46 2.03 5.54 -0.29
CA VAL A 46 2.46 5.22 -1.66
C VAL A 46 3.61 6.11 -2.06
N VAL A 47 4.73 5.50 -2.44
CA VAL A 47 5.85 6.20 -3.07
C VAL A 47 5.81 5.96 -4.57
N VAL A 48 5.97 7.04 -5.34
CA VAL A 48 5.89 7.01 -6.80
C VAL A 48 7.30 7.01 -7.38
N TYR A 49 7.56 6.09 -8.30
CA TYR A 49 8.81 5.99 -9.03
C TYR A 49 8.57 6.03 -10.54
N VAL A 50 9.51 6.62 -11.28
CA VAL A 50 9.44 6.75 -12.74
C VAL A 50 10.76 6.34 -13.40
N ARG A 51 10.70 5.94 -14.67
CA ARG A 51 11.88 5.69 -15.52
C ARG A 51 11.56 5.78 -17.01
N GLN A 52 12.57 6.04 -17.84
CA GLN A 52 12.41 6.24 -19.28
C GLN A 52 12.48 4.93 -20.08
N ASN A 53 13.19 3.92 -19.58
CA ASN A 53 13.28 2.61 -20.20
C ASN A 53 13.34 1.49 -19.16
N LYS A 54 13.12 0.24 -19.61
CA LYS A 54 13.16 -0.94 -18.73
C LYS A 54 14.50 -1.19 -18.06
N VAL A 55 15.59 -0.70 -18.63
CA VAL A 55 16.95 -0.86 -18.11
C VAL A 55 17.39 0.29 -17.21
N ASP A 56 16.64 1.39 -17.19
CA ASP A 56 16.98 2.57 -16.41
C ASP A 56 16.65 2.36 -14.94
N LYS A 57 17.40 3.08 -14.09
CA LYS A 57 17.13 3.14 -12.65
C LYS A 57 15.81 3.85 -12.40
N TRP A 58 15.10 3.39 -11.37
CA TRP A 58 13.92 4.07 -10.86
C TRP A 58 14.33 5.39 -10.19
N VAL A 59 13.61 6.45 -10.52
CA VAL A 59 13.74 7.77 -9.91
C VAL A 59 12.49 8.04 -9.09
N GLU A 60 12.65 8.43 -7.83
CA GLU A 60 11.54 8.80 -6.96
C GLU A 60 10.97 10.17 -7.35
N VAL A 61 9.64 10.28 -7.31
CA VAL A 61 8.92 11.53 -7.56
C VAL A 61 8.68 12.24 -6.22
N SER A 62 9.25 13.44 -6.05
CA SER A 62 9.26 14.15 -4.77
C SER A 62 7.89 14.45 -4.19
N ASP A 63 6.93 14.87 -5.03
CA ASP A 63 5.57 15.18 -4.55
C ASP A 63 4.62 13.97 -4.68
N GLY A 64 5.17 12.78 -4.95
CA GLY A 64 4.45 11.52 -5.00
C GLY A 64 3.17 11.56 -5.85
N LEU A 65 2.05 11.17 -5.24
CA LEU A 65 0.74 11.16 -5.90
C LEU A 65 0.19 12.56 -6.27
N ASN A 66 0.67 13.61 -5.60
CA ASN A 66 0.22 14.98 -5.84
C ASN A 66 0.92 15.63 -7.05
N SER A 67 1.91 14.96 -7.65
CA SER A 67 2.60 15.45 -8.85
C SER A 67 1.69 15.43 -10.08
N ASP A 68 1.95 16.34 -11.01
CA ASP A 68 1.31 16.39 -12.33
C ASP A 68 1.93 15.33 -13.26
N LEU A 69 1.11 14.51 -13.94
CA LEU A 69 1.59 13.52 -14.91
C LEU A 69 2.16 14.16 -16.19
N LYS A 70 1.86 15.43 -16.49
CA LYS A 70 2.47 16.15 -17.64
C LYS A 70 3.99 16.09 -17.61
N ILE A 71 4.59 16.06 -16.43
CA ILE A 71 6.04 16.01 -16.29
C ILE A 71 6.62 14.75 -16.95
N MET A 72 5.84 13.67 -17.06
CA MET A 72 6.23 12.44 -17.72
C MET A 72 6.47 12.67 -19.21
N GLU A 73 5.56 13.36 -19.88
CA GLU A 73 5.69 13.68 -21.30
C GLU A 73 6.85 14.63 -21.54
N VAL A 74 6.97 15.69 -20.73
CA VAL A 74 8.03 16.71 -20.87
C VAL A 74 9.43 16.10 -20.66
N LEU A 75 9.58 15.18 -19.70
CA LEU A 75 10.86 14.57 -19.36
C LEU A 75 11.08 13.20 -20.04
N GLY A 76 10.15 12.73 -20.87
CA GLY A 76 10.27 11.47 -21.61
C GLY A 76 10.17 10.20 -20.74
N TYR A 77 9.59 10.29 -19.55
CA TYR A 77 9.31 9.12 -18.71
C TYR A 77 8.08 8.37 -19.24
N ASN A 78 8.14 7.05 -19.27
CA ASN A 78 7.09 6.19 -19.83
C ASN A 78 6.76 4.97 -18.95
N HIS A 79 7.48 4.78 -17.84
CA HIS A 79 7.16 3.76 -16.84
C HIS A 79 6.87 4.43 -15.50
N VAL A 80 5.82 3.97 -14.82
CA VAL A 80 5.43 4.37 -13.48
C VAL A 80 5.35 3.13 -12.59
N LYS A 81 5.91 3.23 -11.39
CA LYS A 81 5.77 2.23 -10.34
C LYS A 81 5.24 2.91 -9.09
N PHE A 82 4.09 2.43 -8.62
CA PHE A 82 3.57 2.77 -7.31
C PHE A 82 4.07 1.72 -6.33
N SER A 83 4.84 2.14 -5.33
CA SER A 83 5.33 1.28 -4.27
C SER A 83 4.52 1.53 -3.01
N LEU A 84 3.75 0.53 -2.62
CA LEU A 84 3.03 0.49 -1.36
C LEU A 84 4.04 0.28 -0.23
N PHE A 85 4.04 1.19 0.72
CA PHE A 85 4.65 0.98 2.02
C PHE A 85 3.65 0.23 2.89
N THR A 86 3.99 -1.02 3.20
CA THR A 86 3.57 -1.59 4.46
C THR A 86 4.65 -1.24 5.46
N GLU A 87 4.29 -0.59 6.57
CA GLU A 87 5.16 -0.58 7.74
C GLU A 87 5.59 -2.03 7.94
N SER A 88 6.90 -2.25 7.80
CA SER A 88 7.48 -3.59 7.90
C SER A 88 6.99 -4.20 9.20
N LYS A 89 6.57 -5.47 9.14
CA LYS A 89 6.27 -6.31 10.31
C LYS A 89 7.35 -6.20 11.43
N ASP A 90 8.55 -5.75 11.09
CA ASP A 90 9.70 -5.55 11.97
C ASP A 90 9.50 -4.49 13.08
N ASP A 91 8.55 -3.54 12.96
CA ASP A 91 8.22 -2.58 14.03
C ASP A 91 7.06 -3.04 14.93
N LEU A 92 6.41 -4.16 14.57
CA LEU A 92 5.28 -4.67 15.33
C LEU A 92 5.81 -5.33 16.61
N ASN A 93 5.43 -4.76 17.75
CA ASN A 93 5.87 -5.27 19.04
C ASN A 93 5.53 -6.77 19.16
N GLU A 94 6.48 -7.58 19.63
CA GLU A 94 6.36 -9.04 19.74
C GLU A 94 5.05 -9.49 20.41
N GLN A 95 4.53 -8.72 21.37
CA GLN A 95 3.26 -9.05 22.03
C GLN A 95 2.03 -9.07 21.10
N TYR A 96 2.10 -8.42 19.93
CA TYR A 96 1.03 -8.35 18.94
C TYR A 96 1.22 -9.30 17.74
N GLN A 97 2.41 -9.91 17.60
CA GLN A 97 2.76 -10.71 16.42
C GLN A 97 1.83 -11.91 16.22
N GLU A 98 1.53 -12.66 17.28
CA GLU A 98 0.68 -13.85 17.20
C GLU A 98 -0.72 -13.51 16.68
N LEU A 99 -1.37 -12.49 17.27
CA LEU A 99 -2.68 -12.03 16.84
C LEU A 99 -2.64 -11.50 15.40
N ASN A 100 -1.59 -10.75 15.05
CA ASN A 100 -1.41 -10.19 13.71
C ASN A 100 -1.28 -11.30 12.65
N ASP A 101 -0.46 -12.31 12.90
CA ASP A 101 -0.26 -13.41 11.96
C ASP A 101 -1.52 -14.26 11.77
N VAL A 102 -2.30 -14.49 12.83
CA VAL A 102 -3.60 -15.17 12.72
C VAL A 102 -4.57 -14.35 11.86
N ILE A 103 -4.69 -13.04 12.11
CA ILE A 103 -5.58 -12.17 11.33
C ILE A 103 -5.19 -12.15 9.85
N LEU A 104 -3.89 -12.12 9.54
CA LEU A 104 -3.39 -12.13 8.16
C LEU A 104 -3.62 -13.46 7.42
N GLN A 105 -3.70 -14.58 8.14
CA GLN A 105 -3.98 -15.89 7.54
C GLN A 105 -5.46 -16.08 7.21
N LEU A 106 -6.33 -15.24 7.76
CA LEU A 106 -7.77 -15.33 7.56
C LEU A 106 -8.19 -14.63 6.27
N GLY A 107 -9.27 -15.14 5.68
CA GLY A 107 -9.88 -14.50 4.51
C GLY A 107 -10.53 -13.17 4.86
N TYR A 108 -10.75 -12.32 3.85
CA TYR A 108 -11.43 -11.03 4.03
C TYR A 108 -12.82 -11.20 4.66
N TYR A 109 -13.20 -10.24 5.52
CA TYR A 109 -14.53 -10.16 6.17
C TYR A 109 -14.90 -11.33 7.10
N GLN A 110 -13.92 -12.01 7.68
CA GLN A 110 -14.17 -13.03 8.70
C GLN A 110 -14.24 -12.44 10.10
N TYR A 111 -15.17 -12.96 10.90
CA TYR A 111 -15.26 -12.67 12.33
C TYR A 111 -14.34 -13.62 13.09
N VAL A 112 -13.57 -13.06 14.01
CA VAL A 112 -12.60 -13.78 14.83
C VAL A 112 -12.86 -13.45 16.28
N ASP A 113 -12.96 -14.48 17.10
CA ASP A 113 -12.85 -14.30 18.54
C ASP A 113 -11.38 -14.11 18.91
N ILE A 114 -11.06 -12.91 19.40
CA ILE A 114 -9.70 -12.56 19.79
C ILE A 114 -9.42 -12.80 21.29
N TYR A 115 -10.42 -13.23 22.09
CA TYR A 115 -10.28 -13.34 23.55
C TYR A 115 -9.13 -14.25 23.99
N SER A 116 -8.80 -15.28 23.20
CA SER A 116 -7.69 -16.19 23.47
C SER A 116 -6.30 -15.55 23.36
N TYR A 117 -6.18 -14.45 22.61
CA TYR A 117 -4.91 -13.72 22.40
C TYR A 117 -4.76 -12.54 23.37
N LEU A 118 -5.82 -12.21 24.12
CA LEU A 118 -5.81 -11.09 25.03
C LEU A 118 -5.24 -11.50 26.40
N PRO A 119 -4.47 -10.62 27.06
CA PRO A 119 -4.04 -10.85 28.43
C PRO A 119 -5.21 -11.19 29.37
N ILE A 120 -4.98 -12.11 30.32
CA ILE A 120 -5.98 -12.50 31.32
C ILE A 120 -6.24 -11.34 32.29
N ASP A 121 -5.18 -10.63 32.69
CA ASP A 121 -5.28 -9.47 33.56
C ASP A 121 -6.03 -8.31 32.88
N ILE A 122 -7.02 -7.77 33.58
CA ILE A 122 -7.95 -6.75 33.04
C ILE A 122 -7.20 -5.47 32.64
N MET A 123 -6.25 -5.03 33.45
CA MET A 123 -5.53 -3.79 33.20
C MET A 123 -4.54 -3.94 32.04
N LYS A 124 -3.85 -5.08 31.95
CA LYS A 124 -3.00 -5.43 30.81
C LYS A 124 -3.83 -5.57 29.53
N ARG A 125 -5.01 -6.21 29.59
CA ARG A 125 -5.93 -6.32 28.45
C ARG A 125 -6.38 -4.95 27.94
N TYR A 126 -6.76 -4.05 28.85
CA TYR A 126 -7.13 -2.69 28.47
C TYR A 126 -6.00 -1.98 27.73
N ARG A 127 -4.77 -2.03 28.26
CA ARG A 127 -3.60 -1.42 27.62
C ARG A 127 -3.27 -2.07 26.28
N TYR A 128 -3.38 -3.39 26.20
CA TYR A 128 -3.15 -4.16 24.99
C TYR A 128 -4.08 -3.70 23.85
N ILE A 129 -5.39 -3.67 24.10
CA ILE A 129 -6.40 -3.24 23.11
C ILE A 129 -6.23 -1.76 22.77
N LYS A 130 -5.97 -0.90 23.77
CA LYS A 130 -5.81 0.55 23.56
C LYS A 130 -4.64 0.88 22.62
N ASN A 131 -3.56 0.11 22.73
CA ASN A 131 -2.34 0.30 21.95
C ASN A 131 -2.17 -0.77 20.88
N LEU A 132 -3.27 -1.38 20.42
CA LEU A 132 -3.24 -2.51 19.48
C LEU A 132 -2.50 -2.11 18.19
N GLN A 133 -1.51 -2.91 17.82
CA GLN A 133 -0.75 -2.77 16.57
C GLN A 133 -1.05 -3.96 15.67
N LEU A 134 -1.49 -3.69 14.45
CA LEU A 134 -1.74 -4.70 13.41
C LEU A 134 -1.27 -4.15 12.07
N THR A 135 -0.75 -5.01 11.21
CA THR A 135 -0.34 -4.63 9.84
C THR A 135 -1.52 -4.48 8.88
N CYS A 136 -2.75 -4.65 9.36
CA CYS A 136 -3.97 -4.51 8.57
C CYS A 136 -5.07 -3.79 9.34
N SER A 137 -5.98 -3.14 8.61
CA SER A 137 -7.15 -2.49 9.19
C SER A 137 -8.18 -3.53 9.65
N ILE A 138 -8.72 -3.35 10.85
CA ILE A 138 -9.78 -4.20 11.40
C ILE A 138 -10.96 -3.36 11.93
N GLY A 139 -12.15 -3.95 11.94
CA GLY A 139 -13.29 -3.46 12.71
C GLY A 139 -13.39 -4.22 14.04
N ILE A 140 -13.51 -3.49 15.16
CA ILE A 140 -13.73 -4.10 16.48
C ILE A 140 -15.20 -3.91 16.87
N TYR A 141 -15.90 -5.02 17.06
CA TYR A 141 -17.30 -5.06 17.49
C TYR A 141 -17.38 -5.53 18.95
N ARG A 142 -18.35 -5.01 19.70
CA ARG A 142 -18.64 -5.36 21.10
C ARG A 142 -19.98 -6.07 21.21
#